data_AF-A0A349M8N6-F1
#
_entry.id   AF-A0A349M8N6-F1
#
_cell.length_a   1.000
_cell.length_b   1.000
_cell.length_c   1.000
_cell.angle_alpha   90.00
_cell.angle_beta   90.00
_cell.angle_gamma   90.00
#
_symmetry.space_group_name_H-M   'P 1'
#
loop_
_entity.id
_entity.type
_entity.pdbx_description
1 polymer ?
#
loop_
_entity_poly.entity_id
_entity_poly.type
_entity_poly.pdbx_seq_one_letter_code
_entity_poly.pdbx_strand_id
1 'polypeptide(L)'
;MAKESLSVYQHFNDIVGGDCGFITTGMIVMTNEQGADALRENVKMQQAQGVHTHLLNGSEVGQAAQEYNGEGVALACYEPDAGVADPMATTHCFAQRARDFGSIIREGVVVSHILHENSRVTGVRTLDGDIHAPTVVIAANVWSGRLAQTAGVTLPLTPTRHPMLSLRRPNDFGGLHGIHAVGLDITRQIYLRPDLGGVTLVGSTADVLAASDPDHYAQGISEEEIT
;
A
#
# COMPACT_ATOMS: atom_id res chain seq x y z
N MET A 1 8.26 -2.29 -10.50
CA MET A 1 6.89 -2.67 -10.03
C MET A 1 5.99 -1.46 -9.84
N ALA A 2 6.34 -0.48 -8.99
CA ALA A 2 5.48 0.70 -8.74
C ALA A 2 5.15 1.49 -10.02
N LYS A 3 6.15 1.83 -10.83
CA LYS A 3 5.97 2.48 -12.15
C LYS A 3 4.98 1.76 -13.07
N GLU A 4 5.15 0.43 -13.20
CA GLU A 4 4.24 -0.39 -14.02
C GLU A 4 2.82 -0.39 -13.45
N SER A 5 2.69 -0.43 -12.12
CA SER A 5 1.37 -0.39 -11.46
C SER A 5 0.71 0.96 -11.67
N LEU A 6 1.46 2.07 -11.62
CA LEU A 6 0.94 3.41 -11.88
C LEU A 6 0.32 3.51 -13.28
N SER A 7 0.99 2.95 -14.30
CA SER A 7 0.45 2.88 -15.66
C SER A 7 -0.89 2.12 -15.70
N VAL A 8 -1.01 1.02 -14.94
CA VAL A 8 -2.28 0.29 -14.81
C VAL A 8 -3.37 1.15 -14.16
N TYR A 9 -3.07 1.88 -13.09
CA TYR A 9 -4.05 2.74 -12.42
C TYR A 9 -4.49 3.94 -13.27
N GLN A 10 -3.57 4.55 -14.01
CA GLN A 10 -3.87 5.67 -14.91
C GLN A 10 -4.73 5.26 -16.11
N HIS A 11 -4.63 4.00 -16.54
CA HIS A 11 -5.38 3.44 -17.68
C HIS A 11 -6.30 2.29 -17.25
N PHE A 12 -6.84 2.38 -16.03
CA PHE A 12 -7.46 1.25 -15.35
C PHE A 12 -8.68 0.68 -16.09
N ASN A 13 -9.57 1.55 -16.59
CA ASN A 13 -10.75 1.11 -17.32
C ASN A 13 -10.38 0.38 -18.64
N ASP A 14 -9.29 0.76 -19.30
CA ASP A 14 -8.88 0.13 -20.55
C ASP A 14 -8.20 -1.23 -20.32
N ILE A 15 -7.43 -1.35 -19.23
CA ILE A 15 -6.66 -2.57 -18.91
C ILE A 15 -7.51 -3.58 -18.13
N VAL A 16 -8.15 -3.12 -17.05
CA VAL A 16 -8.91 -3.95 -16.10
C VAL A 16 -10.40 -3.85 -16.36
N GLY A 17 -10.91 -2.66 -16.68
CA GLY A 17 -12.35 -2.38 -16.75
C GLY A 17 -12.91 -1.85 -15.44
N GLY A 18 -13.83 -0.90 -15.52
CA GLY A 18 -14.45 -0.26 -14.37
C GLY A 18 -13.66 0.95 -13.85
N ASP A 19 -13.99 1.39 -12.64
CA ASP A 19 -13.38 2.55 -12.00
C ASP A 19 -12.78 2.14 -10.64
N CYS A 20 -11.47 2.31 -10.49
CA CYS A 20 -10.73 2.05 -9.26
C CYS A 20 -10.66 3.28 -8.34
N GLY A 21 -11.26 4.40 -8.73
CA GLY A 21 -11.20 5.65 -7.98
C GLY A 21 -9.81 6.27 -7.96
N PHE A 22 -8.97 5.99 -8.98
CA PHE A 22 -7.62 6.56 -9.03
C PHE A 22 -7.69 8.07 -9.27
N ILE A 23 -7.04 8.82 -8.38
CA ILE A 23 -6.91 10.27 -8.47
C ILE A 23 -5.42 10.59 -8.39
N THR A 24 -4.92 11.29 -9.41
CA THR A 24 -3.56 11.85 -9.38
C THR A 24 -3.50 12.98 -8.37
N THR A 25 -2.80 12.76 -7.27
CA THR A 25 -2.65 13.71 -6.17
C THR A 25 -1.25 14.30 -6.10
N GLY A 26 -0.30 13.68 -6.78
CA GLY A 26 1.12 13.81 -6.49
C GLY A 26 1.52 13.13 -5.19
N MET A 27 2.82 12.98 -5.00
CA MET A 27 3.45 12.47 -3.78
C MET A 27 4.68 13.32 -3.46
N ILE A 28 4.78 13.76 -2.21
CA ILE A 28 5.94 14.49 -1.69
C ILE A 28 6.62 13.69 -0.58
N VAL A 29 7.95 13.61 -0.64
CA VAL A 29 8.79 12.98 0.38
C VAL A 29 9.77 14.01 0.89
N MET A 30 9.79 14.25 2.20
CA MET A 30 10.57 15.31 2.84
C MET A 30 11.56 14.73 3.85
N THR A 31 12.71 15.39 3.97
CA THR A 31 13.73 15.03 4.96
C THR A 31 14.52 16.26 5.44
N ASN A 32 15.10 16.14 6.63
CA ASN A 32 16.14 17.01 7.14
C ASN A 32 17.51 16.73 6.50
N GLU A 33 18.53 17.46 6.94
CA GLU A 33 19.92 17.34 6.45
C GLU A 33 20.47 15.91 6.52
N GLN A 34 20.11 15.13 7.54
CA GLN A 34 20.65 13.78 7.74
C GLN A 34 20.20 12.81 6.66
N GLY A 35 18.96 12.94 6.16
CA GLY A 35 18.42 12.08 5.10
C GLY A 35 18.58 12.64 3.68
N ALA A 36 19.13 13.84 3.52
CA ALA A 36 19.17 14.54 2.22
C ALA A 36 19.97 13.77 1.16
N ASP A 37 21.14 13.22 1.52
CA ASP A 37 21.96 12.45 0.57
C ASP A 37 21.29 11.13 0.17
N ALA A 38 20.66 10.44 1.12
CA ALA A 38 19.91 9.22 0.84
C ALA A 38 18.72 9.50 -0.10
N LEU A 39 17.98 10.60 0.14
CA LEU A 39 16.88 11.00 -0.72
C LEU A 39 17.36 11.37 -2.14
N ARG A 40 18.50 12.06 -2.26
CA ARG A 40 19.10 12.41 -3.56
C ARG A 40 19.47 11.18 -4.38
N GLU A 41 20.11 10.18 -3.76
CA GLU A 41 20.45 8.93 -4.44
C GLU A 41 19.20 8.12 -4.81
N ASN A 42 18.17 8.13 -3.97
CA ASN A 42 16.89 7.49 -4.28
C ASN A 42 16.20 8.14 -5.49
N VAL A 43 16.18 9.48 -5.57
CA VAL A 43 15.62 10.20 -6.73
C VAL A 43 16.40 9.90 -8.00
N LYS A 44 17.74 9.89 -7.94
CA LYS A 44 18.57 9.52 -9.09
C LYS A 44 18.26 8.10 -9.58
N MET A 45 18.08 7.15 -8.68
CA MET A 45 17.68 5.79 -9.02
C MET A 45 16.29 5.77 -9.68
N GLN A 46 15.31 6.47 -9.12
CA GLN A 46 13.96 6.59 -9.68
C GLN A 46 13.96 7.19 -11.09
N GLN A 47 14.68 8.30 -11.29
CA GLN A 47 14.82 8.95 -12.60
C GLN A 47 15.52 8.04 -13.61
N ALA A 48 16.51 7.25 -13.21
CA ALA A 48 17.15 6.25 -14.08
C ALA A 48 16.18 5.14 -14.52
N GLN A 49 15.11 4.88 -13.75
CA GLN A 49 14.01 3.99 -14.13
C GLN A 49 12.90 4.72 -14.90
N GLY A 50 13.06 6.01 -15.20
CA GLY A 50 12.09 6.84 -15.91
C GLY A 50 10.87 7.22 -15.07
N VAL A 51 11.01 7.29 -13.74
CA VAL A 51 10.00 7.88 -12.85
C VAL A 51 10.17 9.39 -12.87
N HIS A 52 9.06 10.11 -12.97
CA HIS A 52 9.02 11.56 -13.07
C HIS A 52 9.11 12.20 -11.68
N THR A 53 10.29 12.15 -11.06
CA THR A 53 10.54 12.76 -9.75
C THR A 53 11.49 13.95 -9.85
N HIS A 54 11.28 14.95 -9.01
CA HIS A 54 12.14 16.14 -8.94
C HIS A 54 12.53 16.46 -7.51
N LEU A 55 13.78 16.89 -7.32
CA LEU A 55 14.22 17.41 -6.04
C LEU A 55 13.76 18.85 -5.84
N LEU A 56 13.37 19.15 -4.61
CA LEU A 56 12.92 20.46 -4.16
C LEU A 56 13.72 20.86 -2.93
N ASN A 57 13.97 22.16 -2.78
CA ASN A 57 14.37 22.73 -1.50
C ASN A 57 13.13 23.14 -0.68
N GLY A 58 13.32 23.47 0.61
CA GLY A 58 12.20 23.83 1.50
C GLY A 58 11.33 24.98 0.99
N SER A 59 11.88 25.96 0.25
CA SER A 59 11.08 27.09 -0.27
C SER A 59 10.16 26.72 -1.44
N GLU A 60 10.41 25.58 -2.08
CA GLU A 60 9.65 25.08 -3.24
C GLU A 60 8.53 24.12 -2.84
N VAL A 61 8.57 23.58 -1.61
CA VAL A 61 7.61 22.58 -1.10
C VAL A 61 6.16 23.04 -1.28
N GLY A 62 5.81 24.23 -0.77
CA GLY A 62 4.44 24.75 -0.86
C GLY A 62 4.01 25.14 -2.27
N GLN A 63 4.95 25.34 -3.20
CA GLN A 63 4.61 25.58 -4.60
C GLN A 63 4.25 24.28 -5.33
N ALA A 64 4.94 23.19 -5.00
CA ALA A 64 4.67 21.87 -5.57
C ALA A 64 3.46 21.19 -4.94
N ALA A 65 3.29 21.31 -3.62
CA ALA A 65 2.19 20.74 -2.86
C ALA A 65 1.72 21.76 -1.79
N GLN A 66 0.69 22.52 -2.12
CA GLN A 66 0.20 23.68 -1.34
C GLN A 66 -0.19 23.35 0.11
N GLU A 67 -0.53 22.10 0.41
CA GLU A 67 -0.92 21.67 1.75
C GLU A 67 0.29 21.41 2.68
N TYR A 68 1.51 21.48 2.14
CA TYR A 68 2.75 21.24 2.85
C TYR A 68 3.56 22.52 3.01
N ASN A 69 4.21 22.66 4.16
CA ASN A 69 5.20 23.70 4.40
C ASN A 69 6.60 23.09 4.40
N GLY A 70 7.60 23.82 3.89
CA GLY A 70 8.98 23.36 3.88
C GLY A 70 9.80 23.82 5.08
N GLU A 71 9.17 24.21 6.19
CA GLU A 71 9.90 24.62 7.39
C GLU A 71 10.66 23.43 7.97
N GLY A 72 11.98 23.58 8.13
CA GLY A 72 12.86 22.50 8.60
C GLY A 72 13.13 21.40 7.57
N VAL A 73 12.67 21.55 6.33
CA VAL A 73 12.96 20.62 5.22
C VAL A 73 14.27 21.04 4.54
N ALA A 74 15.28 20.18 4.64
CA ALA A 74 16.54 20.40 3.93
C ALA A 74 16.44 19.98 2.45
N LEU A 75 15.74 18.89 2.19
CA LEU A 75 15.50 18.37 0.85
C LEU A 75 14.13 17.68 0.78
N ALA A 76 13.45 17.85 -0.34
CA ALA A 76 12.25 17.10 -0.68
C ALA A 76 12.34 16.50 -2.09
N CYS A 77 11.50 15.51 -2.34
CA CYS A 77 11.25 14.92 -3.64
C CYS A 77 9.76 15.02 -3.93
N TYR A 78 9.38 15.42 -5.14
CA TYR A 78 8.00 15.44 -5.60
C TYR A 78 7.81 14.61 -6.88
N GLU A 79 6.82 13.72 -6.86
CA GLU A 79 6.35 12.94 -8.01
C GLU A 79 4.91 13.39 -8.34
N PRO A 80 4.67 14.18 -9.39
CA PRO A 80 3.35 14.70 -9.70
C PRO A 80 2.38 13.64 -10.23
N ASP A 81 2.89 12.56 -10.82
CA ASP A 81 2.07 11.54 -11.47
C ASP A 81 1.48 10.52 -10.47
N ALA A 82 2.00 10.50 -9.25
CA ALA A 82 1.53 9.63 -8.17
C ALA A 82 0.10 9.98 -7.73
N GLY A 83 -0.54 9.02 -7.07
CA GLY A 83 -1.95 9.18 -6.68
C GLY A 83 -2.41 8.15 -5.68
N VAL A 84 -3.71 8.20 -5.41
CA VAL A 84 -4.42 7.25 -4.55
C VAL A 84 -5.52 6.58 -5.35
N ALA A 85 -5.78 5.31 -5.06
CA ALA A 85 -6.94 4.58 -5.58
C ALA A 85 -7.75 4.01 -4.41
N ASP A 86 -9.02 3.72 -4.65
CA ASP A 86 -9.85 3.00 -3.69
C ASP A 86 -9.47 1.50 -3.74
N PRO A 87 -8.94 0.93 -2.64
CA PRO A 87 -8.48 -0.45 -2.63
C PRO A 87 -9.64 -1.46 -2.77
N MET A 88 -10.83 -1.13 -2.27
CA MET A 88 -12.01 -1.99 -2.37
C MET A 88 -12.54 -2.00 -3.80
N ALA A 89 -12.69 -0.83 -4.42
CA ALA A 89 -13.11 -0.71 -5.81
C ALA A 89 -12.11 -1.38 -6.76
N THR A 90 -10.80 -1.14 -6.54
CA THR A 90 -9.71 -1.79 -7.28
C THR A 90 -9.82 -3.31 -7.22
N THR A 91 -9.95 -3.87 -6.01
CA THR A 91 -10.04 -5.32 -5.80
C THR A 91 -11.29 -5.90 -6.47
N HIS A 92 -12.42 -5.23 -6.34
CA HIS A 92 -13.67 -5.67 -6.94
C HIS A 92 -13.59 -5.67 -8.47
N CYS A 93 -13.00 -4.64 -9.08
CA CYS A 93 -12.82 -4.58 -10.53
C CYS A 93 -11.91 -5.70 -11.04
N PHE A 94 -10.78 -5.97 -10.38
CA PHE A 94 -9.92 -7.11 -10.73
C PHE A 94 -10.66 -8.44 -10.59
N ALA A 95 -11.42 -8.62 -9.51
CA ALA A 95 -12.21 -9.83 -9.28
C ALA A 95 -13.28 -10.03 -10.37
N GLN A 96 -13.97 -8.96 -10.75
CA GLN A 96 -14.94 -9.00 -11.85
C GLN A 96 -14.27 -9.33 -13.17
N ARG A 97 -13.16 -8.66 -13.50
CA ARG A 97 -12.40 -8.90 -14.72
C ARG A 97 -11.90 -10.34 -14.81
N ALA A 98 -11.42 -10.90 -13.70
CA ALA A 98 -11.03 -12.30 -13.63
C ALA A 98 -12.20 -13.26 -13.92
N ARG A 99 -13.40 -12.97 -13.42
CA ARG A 99 -14.63 -13.73 -13.73
C ARG A 99 -15.02 -13.63 -15.20
N ASP A 100 -14.88 -12.46 -15.81
CA ASP A 100 -15.16 -12.28 -17.25
C ASP A 100 -14.24 -13.16 -18.12
N PHE A 101 -13.04 -13.47 -17.64
CA PHE A 101 -12.11 -14.43 -18.25
C PHE A 101 -12.29 -15.89 -17.78
N GLY A 102 -13.37 -16.19 -17.05
CA GLY A 102 -13.73 -17.54 -16.63
C GLY A 102 -13.17 -18.00 -15.28
N SER A 103 -12.54 -17.11 -14.51
CA SER A 103 -12.09 -17.46 -13.16
C SER A 103 -13.27 -17.68 -12.21
N ILE A 104 -13.16 -18.67 -11.34
CA ILE A 104 -14.14 -18.95 -10.28
C ILE A 104 -13.60 -18.39 -8.96
N ILE A 105 -14.33 -17.45 -8.37
CA ILE A 105 -14.02 -16.88 -7.05
C ILE A 105 -15.01 -17.46 -6.03
N ARG A 106 -14.49 -18.17 -5.02
CA ARG A 106 -15.27 -18.72 -3.91
C ARG A 106 -14.89 -18.00 -2.62
N GLU A 107 -15.75 -17.09 -2.18
CA GLU A 107 -15.61 -16.40 -0.89
C GLU A 107 -16.19 -17.25 0.24
N GLY A 108 -15.79 -16.97 1.49
CA GLY A 108 -16.21 -17.77 2.66
C GLY A 108 -15.61 -19.18 2.73
N VAL A 109 -14.69 -19.52 1.81
CA VAL A 109 -14.01 -20.83 1.77
C VAL A 109 -12.63 -20.71 2.37
N VAL A 110 -12.46 -21.22 3.60
CA VAL A 110 -11.16 -21.22 4.27
C VAL A 110 -10.32 -22.40 3.81
N VAL A 111 -9.12 -22.10 3.30
CA VAL A 111 -8.10 -23.12 3.02
C VAL A 111 -7.32 -23.39 4.30
N SER A 112 -7.30 -24.65 4.73
CA SER A 112 -6.59 -25.09 5.94
C SER A 112 -5.22 -25.70 5.66
N HIS A 113 -5.05 -26.37 4.52
CA HIS A 113 -3.80 -27.08 4.18
C HIS A 113 -3.53 -27.07 2.68
N ILE A 114 -2.25 -27.10 2.32
CA ILE A 114 -1.80 -27.42 0.95
C ILE A 114 -1.62 -28.93 0.86
N LEU A 115 -2.33 -29.55 -0.09
CA LEU A 115 -2.20 -30.97 -0.37
C LEU A 115 -0.99 -31.21 -1.26
N HIS A 116 -0.21 -32.24 -0.94
CA HIS A 116 0.94 -32.64 -1.72
C HIS A 116 1.17 -34.15 -1.61
N GLU A 117 1.73 -34.71 -2.67
CA GLU A 117 2.19 -36.10 -2.73
C GLU A 117 3.67 -36.08 -3.11
N ASN A 118 4.51 -36.72 -2.29
CA ASN A 118 5.97 -36.61 -2.39
C ASN A 118 6.39 -35.12 -2.37
N SER A 119 7.05 -34.64 -3.42
CA SER A 119 7.50 -33.26 -3.57
C SER A 119 6.63 -32.42 -4.50
N ARG A 120 5.39 -32.84 -4.80
CA ARG A 120 4.50 -32.13 -5.74
C ARG A 120 3.16 -31.79 -5.09
N VAL A 121 2.74 -30.54 -5.24
CA VAL A 121 1.40 -30.06 -4.86
C VAL A 121 0.32 -30.77 -5.67
N THR A 122 -0.78 -31.12 -5.01
CA THR A 122 -1.95 -31.78 -5.62
C THR A 122 -3.26 -31.02 -5.36
N GLY A 123 -3.24 -29.95 -4.57
CA GLY A 123 -4.40 -29.10 -4.33
C GLY A 123 -4.38 -28.42 -2.97
N VAL A 124 -5.58 -28.10 -2.47
CA VAL A 124 -5.80 -27.50 -1.15
C VAL A 124 -6.96 -28.16 -0.42
N ARG A 125 -6.89 -28.21 0.90
CA ARG A 125 -7.98 -28.68 1.76
C ARG A 125 -8.82 -27.52 2.26
N THR A 126 -10.14 -27.61 2.09
CA THR A 126 -11.11 -26.65 2.63
C THR A 126 -12.12 -27.36 3.54
N LEU A 127 -12.96 -26.60 4.25
CA LEU A 127 -14.03 -27.17 5.07
C LEU A 127 -15.13 -27.85 4.24
N ASP A 128 -15.29 -27.43 2.98
CA ASP A 128 -16.29 -27.97 2.04
C ASP A 128 -15.75 -29.14 1.21
N GLY A 129 -14.53 -29.60 1.50
CA GLY A 129 -13.83 -30.64 0.77
C GLY A 129 -12.52 -30.18 0.12
N ASP A 130 -11.81 -31.13 -0.47
CA ASP A 130 -10.53 -30.90 -1.12
C ASP A 130 -10.75 -30.32 -2.54
N ILE A 131 -9.94 -29.33 -2.93
CA ILE A 131 -9.90 -28.75 -4.27
C ILE A 131 -8.58 -29.15 -4.91
N HIS A 132 -8.64 -30.01 -5.93
CA HIS A 132 -7.45 -30.48 -6.63
C HIS A 132 -6.94 -29.49 -7.66
N ALA A 133 -5.64 -29.21 -7.61
CA ALA A 133 -4.96 -28.34 -8.56
C ALA A 133 -3.48 -28.74 -8.71
N PRO A 134 -2.93 -28.75 -9.94
CA PRO A 134 -1.52 -29.06 -10.17
C PRO A 134 -0.59 -27.91 -9.77
N THR A 135 -1.14 -26.72 -9.50
CA THR A 135 -0.41 -25.53 -9.09
C THR A 135 -1.27 -24.76 -8.10
N VAL A 136 -0.65 -24.33 -7.00
CA VAL A 136 -1.28 -23.49 -5.98
C VAL A 136 -0.40 -22.26 -5.80
N VAL A 137 -1.02 -21.07 -5.85
CA VAL A 137 -0.36 -19.80 -5.57
C VAL A 137 -0.85 -19.30 -4.22
N ILE A 138 0.07 -19.05 -3.29
CA ILE A 138 -0.27 -18.47 -1.99
C ILE A 138 -0.30 -16.95 -2.14
N ALA A 139 -1.51 -16.38 -2.06
CA ALA A 139 -1.75 -14.94 -2.02
C ALA A 139 -2.47 -14.52 -0.72
N ALA A 140 -2.15 -15.21 0.39
CA ALA A 140 -2.85 -15.10 1.67
C ALA A 140 -2.24 -14.06 2.63
N ASN A 141 -1.50 -13.07 2.12
CA ASN A 141 -0.87 -12.00 2.90
C ASN A 141 -0.18 -12.53 4.18
N VAL A 142 -0.48 -11.98 5.36
CA VAL A 142 0.10 -12.35 6.67
C VAL A 142 -0.16 -13.80 7.08
N TRP A 143 -1.18 -14.46 6.52
CA TRP A 143 -1.46 -15.88 6.77
C TRP A 143 -0.64 -16.84 5.89
N SER A 144 0.10 -16.31 4.91
CA SER A 144 0.87 -17.13 3.95
C SER A 144 1.87 -18.05 4.64
N GLY A 145 2.53 -17.58 5.72
CA GLY A 145 3.48 -18.38 6.48
C GLY A 145 2.83 -19.63 7.11
N ARG A 146 1.65 -19.47 7.72
CA ARG A 146 0.89 -20.58 8.32
C ARG A 146 0.49 -21.60 7.26
N LEU A 147 0.00 -21.15 6.11
CA LEU A 147 -0.42 -22.04 5.03
C LEU A 147 0.77 -22.76 4.37
N ALA A 148 1.86 -22.05 4.08
CA ALA A 148 3.08 -22.64 3.51
C ALA A 148 3.68 -23.73 4.41
N GLN A 149 3.62 -23.54 5.74
CA GLN A 149 4.14 -24.50 6.71
C GLN A 149 3.42 -25.86 6.64
N THR A 150 2.16 -25.91 6.20
CA THR A 150 1.41 -27.17 5.99
C THR A 150 2.01 -28.04 4.88
N ALA A 151 2.79 -27.44 3.98
CA ALA A 151 3.59 -28.12 2.96
C ALA A 151 5.08 -28.22 3.33
N GLY A 152 5.44 -27.97 4.60
CA GLY A 152 6.82 -28.02 5.08
C GLY A 152 7.70 -26.84 4.63
N VAL A 153 7.10 -25.75 4.11
CA VAL A 153 7.83 -24.55 3.67
C VAL A 153 7.74 -23.47 4.72
N THR A 154 8.88 -22.99 5.21
CA THR A 154 8.96 -21.86 6.12
C THR A 154 9.20 -20.57 5.34
N LEU A 155 8.30 -19.60 5.50
CA LEU A 155 8.44 -18.26 4.93
C LEU A 155 8.97 -17.29 6.00
N PRO A 156 9.92 -16.40 5.66
CA PRO A 156 10.47 -15.40 6.60
C PRO A 156 9.49 -14.22 6.78
N LEU A 157 8.30 -14.50 7.31
CA LEU A 157 7.22 -13.54 7.49
C LEU A 157 6.86 -13.39 8.97
N THR A 158 6.82 -12.15 9.45
CA THR A 158 6.33 -11.79 10.78
C THR A 158 5.19 -10.79 10.63
N PRO A 159 3.94 -11.17 10.94
CA PRO A 159 2.83 -10.22 10.96
C PRO A 159 3.03 -9.20 12.09
N THR A 160 2.79 -7.93 11.79
CA THR A 160 2.85 -6.82 12.75
C THR A 160 1.57 -6.00 12.68
N ARG A 161 1.26 -5.27 13.76
CA ARG A 161 0.16 -4.29 13.75
C ARG A 161 0.69 -2.96 13.24
N HIS A 162 -0.06 -2.32 12.35
CA HIS A 162 0.23 -0.98 11.84
C HIS A 162 -0.91 -0.01 12.18
N PRO A 163 -0.84 0.75 13.29
CA PRO A 163 -1.90 1.68 13.65
C PRO A 163 -1.96 2.84 12.64
N MET A 164 -3.18 3.30 12.36
CA MET A 164 -3.43 4.48 11.54
C MET A 164 -4.43 5.40 12.24
N LEU A 165 -4.15 6.70 12.17
CA LEU A 165 -5.07 7.75 12.58
C LEU A 165 -5.92 8.18 11.39
N SER A 166 -7.21 8.39 11.64
CA SER A 166 -8.15 8.94 10.65
C SER A 166 -8.57 10.33 11.10
N LEU A 167 -8.18 11.34 10.32
CA LEU A 167 -8.41 12.73 10.63
C LEU A 167 -9.40 13.33 9.64
N ARG A 168 -10.48 13.91 10.14
CA ARG A 168 -11.41 14.67 9.30
C ARG A 168 -10.77 15.99 8.91
N ARG A 169 -10.75 16.29 7.61
CA ARG A 169 -10.25 17.55 7.09
C ARG A 169 -11.32 18.66 7.18
N PRO A 170 -10.90 19.92 7.38
CA PRO A 170 -11.74 21.08 7.11
C PRO A 170 -12.25 21.08 5.66
N ASN A 171 -13.44 21.64 5.44
CA ASN A 171 -14.07 21.66 4.09
C ASN A 171 -13.28 22.50 3.07
N ASP A 172 -12.42 23.40 3.53
CA ASP A 172 -11.56 24.28 2.74
C ASP A 172 -10.12 23.73 2.56
N PHE A 173 -9.85 22.51 3.01
CA PHE A 173 -8.53 21.87 2.92
C PHE A 173 -8.38 21.01 1.66
N GLY A 174 -7.26 21.16 0.93
CA GLY A 174 -6.97 20.36 -0.28
C GLY A 174 -7.33 21.03 -1.62
N GLY A 175 -7.45 22.35 -1.65
CA GLY A 175 -7.65 23.13 -2.88
C GLY A 175 -8.93 22.80 -3.67
N LEU A 176 -8.90 23.05 -4.98
CA LEU A 176 -10.05 22.96 -5.90
C LEU A 176 -10.70 21.56 -5.96
N HIS A 177 -9.96 20.51 -5.60
CA HIS A 177 -10.44 19.12 -5.63
C HIS A 177 -10.70 18.53 -4.24
N GLY A 178 -10.41 19.27 -3.16
CA GLY A 178 -10.56 18.80 -1.79
C GLY A 178 -9.67 17.59 -1.45
N ILE A 179 -8.56 17.42 -2.17
CA ILE A 179 -7.63 16.28 -2.07
C ILE A 179 -6.21 16.82 -2.12
N HIS A 180 -5.38 16.41 -1.15
CA HIS A 180 -3.98 16.83 -1.03
C HIS A 180 -3.03 15.75 -1.56
N ALA A 181 -1.78 16.10 -1.85
CA ALA A 181 -0.75 15.12 -2.23
C ALA A 181 -0.51 14.07 -1.14
N VAL A 182 -0.04 12.87 -1.51
CA VAL A 182 0.49 11.92 -0.50
C VAL A 182 1.77 12.51 0.08
N GLY A 183 1.93 12.51 1.40
CA GLY A 183 3.09 13.10 2.06
C GLY A 183 3.81 12.10 2.94
N LEU A 184 5.13 11.99 2.79
CA LEU A 184 6.00 11.27 3.70
C LEU A 184 6.99 12.25 4.31
N ASP A 185 7.04 12.32 5.64
CA ASP A 185 8.10 12.99 6.38
C ASP A 185 8.99 11.93 7.01
N ILE A 186 10.13 11.68 6.37
CA ILE A 186 11.10 10.67 6.82
C ILE A 186 11.69 11.07 8.18
N THR A 187 11.85 12.37 8.43
CA THR A 187 12.44 12.87 9.67
C THR A 187 11.51 12.65 10.86
N ARG A 188 10.21 12.87 10.67
CA ARG A 188 9.19 12.65 11.70
C ARG A 188 8.65 11.21 11.71
N GLN A 189 9.10 10.38 10.78
CA GLN A 189 8.65 9.00 10.59
C GLN A 189 7.12 8.90 10.45
N ILE A 190 6.52 9.76 9.63
CA ILE A 190 5.08 9.74 9.35
C ILE A 190 4.83 9.74 7.86
N TYR A 191 3.72 9.11 7.47
CA TYR A 191 3.13 9.29 6.16
C TYR A 191 1.67 9.68 6.31
N LEU A 192 1.16 10.41 5.34
CA LEU A 192 -0.24 10.75 5.24
C LEU A 192 -0.73 10.66 3.80
N ARG A 193 -1.96 10.21 3.64
CA ARG A 193 -2.64 10.20 2.34
C ARG A 193 -4.07 10.68 2.48
N PRO A 194 -4.64 11.30 1.44
CA PRO A 194 -6.07 11.52 1.40
C PRO A 194 -6.80 10.17 1.28
N ASP A 195 -7.98 10.12 1.85
CA ASP A 195 -8.99 9.10 1.56
C ASP A 195 -10.26 9.79 1.01
N LEU A 196 -11.08 9.02 0.28
CA LEU A 196 -12.35 9.51 -0.23
C LEU A 196 -13.24 9.93 0.94
N GLY A 197 -13.98 11.04 0.79
CA GLY A 197 -14.88 11.55 1.84
C GLY A 197 -14.28 12.56 2.82
N GLY A 198 -13.17 13.22 2.47
CA GLY A 198 -12.64 14.35 3.26
C GLY A 198 -11.86 13.93 4.50
N VAL A 199 -11.30 12.73 4.49
CA VAL A 199 -10.43 12.20 5.55
C VAL A 199 -8.98 12.19 5.09
N THR A 200 -8.05 12.39 6.00
CA THR A 200 -6.63 12.10 5.84
C THR A 200 -6.28 10.95 6.77
N LEU A 201 -5.67 9.91 6.21
CA LEU A 201 -5.10 8.83 6.99
C LEU A 201 -3.65 9.16 7.29
N VAL A 202 -3.23 8.98 8.54
CA VAL A 202 -1.85 9.21 9.00
C VAL A 202 -1.34 7.93 9.62
N GLY A 203 -0.18 7.46 9.16
CA GLY A 203 0.49 6.30 9.72
C GLY A 203 1.93 6.63 10.08
N SER A 204 2.49 5.86 11.01
CA SER A 204 3.92 5.92 11.30
C SER A 204 4.71 5.16 10.21
N THR A 205 5.94 5.57 9.95
CA THR A 205 6.93 4.78 9.20
C THR A 205 8.03 4.24 10.11
N ALA A 206 7.87 4.37 11.43
CA ALA A 206 8.80 3.79 12.39
C ALA A 206 8.70 2.25 12.35
N ASP A 207 9.85 1.59 12.41
CA ASP A 207 9.92 0.13 12.42
C ASP A 207 9.43 -0.41 13.77
N VAL A 208 8.13 -0.69 13.87
CA VAL A 208 7.54 -1.40 15.01
C VAL A 208 7.44 -2.88 14.66
N LEU A 209 8.48 -3.63 14.96
CA LEU A 209 8.56 -5.08 14.71
C LEU A 209 7.95 -5.93 15.84
N ALA A 210 6.86 -5.45 16.46
CA ALA A 210 6.14 -6.24 17.44
C ALA A 210 5.27 -7.28 16.71
N ALA A 211 5.67 -8.55 16.79
CA ALA A 211 4.90 -9.64 16.22
C ALA A 211 3.47 -9.66 16.79
N SER A 212 2.50 -9.84 15.91
CA SER A 212 1.09 -9.89 16.27
C SER A 212 0.42 -11.10 15.65
N ASP A 213 -0.58 -11.66 16.33
CA ASP A 213 -1.42 -12.70 15.75
C ASP A 213 -2.48 -12.04 14.86
N PRO A 214 -2.48 -12.26 13.53
CA PRO A 214 -3.46 -11.66 12.63
C PRO A 214 -4.91 -12.09 12.93
N ASP A 215 -5.13 -13.20 13.65
CA ASP A 215 -6.47 -13.64 14.06
C ASP A 215 -6.86 -13.13 15.46
N HIS A 216 -5.88 -12.69 16.26
CA HIS A 216 -6.04 -12.36 17.68
C HIS A 216 -5.19 -11.15 18.10
N TYR A 217 -5.27 -10.04 17.35
CA TYR A 217 -4.58 -8.80 17.68
C TYR A 217 -5.49 -7.82 18.46
N ALA A 218 -4.86 -6.91 19.22
CA ALA A 218 -5.57 -5.83 19.90
C ALA A 218 -6.18 -4.86 18.87
N GLN A 219 -7.50 -4.72 18.88
CA GLN A 219 -8.26 -3.85 17.98
C GLN A 219 -8.31 -2.38 18.44
N GLY A 220 -7.90 -2.11 19.68
CA GLY A 220 -7.77 -0.77 20.23
C GLY A 220 -6.35 -0.22 20.08
N ILE A 221 -6.20 1.07 20.33
CA ILE A 221 -4.91 1.76 20.38
C ILE A 221 -4.53 1.91 21.85
N SER A 222 -3.29 1.58 22.23
CA SER A 222 -2.77 1.83 23.59
C SER A 222 -2.38 3.29 23.78
N GLU A 223 -2.27 3.76 25.03
CA GLU A 223 -1.74 5.12 25.30
C GLU A 223 -0.34 5.31 24.71
N GLU A 224 0.53 4.29 24.80
CA GLU A 224 1.88 4.30 24.21
C GLU A 224 1.89 4.47 22.69
N GLU A 225 0.83 4.08 21.99
CA GLU A 225 0.70 4.27 20.53
C GLU A 225 0.14 5.65 20.14
N ILE A 226 -0.41 6.39 21.12
CA ILE A 226 -1.01 7.71 20.92
C ILE A 226 -0.04 8.83 21.32
N THR A 227 0.90 8.54 22.23
CA THR A 227 1.90 9.50 22.77
C THR A 227 3.23 9.43 22.05
#